data_AF-A0A9P8GF74-F1
#
_entry.id   AF-A0A9P8GF74-F1
#
_cell.length_a   1.000
_cell.length_b   1.000
_cell.length_c   1.000
_cell.angle_alpha   90.00
_cell.angle_beta   90.00
_cell.angle_gamma   90.00
#
_symmetry.space_group_name_H-M   'P 1'
#
loop_
_entity.id
_entity.type
_entity.pdbx_description
1 polymer ?
#
loop_
_entity_poly.entity_id
_entity_poly.type
_entity_poly.pdbx_seq_one_letter_code
_entity_poly.pdbx_strand_id
1 'polypeptide(L)'
;MMSSRRKVFIIDDEEPPKDGDLGNTNEHQLQRLVRELDEARSSIGYLQVDLSSSQAEVARLQAEVARLQPENARLRAQSQVGPPENAIQDNRCHPSSSINVRRCSMQINDSDQDTVSGDHQSDPINERRLDSGEEDEEDSMDDLDSQSQSSSDYSAPKVTEERLAEIDKCILSLIPSRQDVLATAEQWDMPQGEVDAFLQNALSVSNIIPVSADDTTWEPPNKKVLREPFESKYLSERADGLNEYIEALHDPSLRDLIGLLAKMYKNGTQQQFDDDSLTSGIHCLLCQMHGPILRAVVEGNIAQQYFSDAKIRLVLDCLSHESATLRIRPGVHCTTIGDRDSGEFLSFIEVCQVLDTMSLYVEAQDQELVCKLDRIFSPKHSIDPLRYVPDPRASGQITKFVESTRERCTKMVSTASLDLPLPSSILEFEFAIDLEDRMEAHRLHQKSNYILNLFHTCCEHLFPGKFCLHQFVVFLCQDPMQASLAEAVFRLLGQDSIDTGAGFCHWPPGLNVLPDSIKSSIDWPEFSNWSLKNTPFLKNRKVFKEHMNLARMVAQAECRYYEDLARDIEEKSEEARTSRVQDKLAAVKEFDEGMDDLVESLEAGIRAMLEERQARQN
;
A
#
# COMPACT_ATOMS: atom_id res chain seq x y z
N MET A 1 23.96 -28.67 35.37
CA MET A 1 24.87 -28.96 36.51
C MET A 1 25.06 -30.48 36.61
N MET A 2 26.04 -31.04 35.92
CA MET A 2 26.42 -32.44 36.10
C MET A 2 27.52 -32.53 37.16
N SER A 3 27.19 -33.18 38.29
CA SER A 3 28.14 -33.46 39.37
C SER A 3 29.16 -34.47 38.88
N SER A 4 30.35 -33.99 38.51
CA SER A 4 31.48 -34.83 38.13
C SER A 4 32.00 -35.54 39.39
N ARG A 5 31.37 -36.67 39.75
CA ARG A 5 31.90 -37.59 40.76
C ARG A 5 33.11 -38.29 40.16
N ARG A 6 34.31 -37.78 40.42
CA ARG A 6 35.55 -38.56 40.27
C ARG A 6 35.42 -39.79 41.17
N LYS A 7 35.17 -40.96 40.59
CA LYS A 7 35.46 -42.23 41.25
C LYS A 7 36.98 -42.32 41.35
N VAL A 8 37.51 -42.04 42.53
CA VAL A 8 38.90 -42.35 42.89
C VAL A 8 38.94 -43.88 42.98
N PHE A 9 39.66 -44.52 42.07
CA PHE A 9 39.98 -45.94 42.17
C PHE A 9 40.98 -46.10 43.32
N ILE A 10 40.48 -46.50 44.49
CA ILE A 10 41.33 -46.98 45.58
C ILE A 10 41.72 -48.41 45.18
N ILE A 11 43.00 -48.60 44.86
CA ILE A 11 43.57 -49.93 44.73
C ILE A 11 43.79 -50.39 46.17
N ASP A 12 42.85 -51.17 46.70
CA ASP A 12 43.07 -51.90 47.95
C ASP A 12 44.12 -52.98 47.65
N ASP A 13 45.33 -52.80 48.20
CA ASP A 13 46.38 -53.81 48.26
C ASP A 13 45.91 -54.95 49.17
N GLU A 14 45.10 -55.87 48.63
CA GLU A 14 44.81 -57.12 49.32
C GLU A 14 46.05 -58.02 49.34
N GLU A 15 46.38 -58.52 50.53
CA GLU A 15 47.53 -59.38 50.81
C GLU A 15 47.56 -60.61 49.88
N PRO A 16 48.75 -61.04 49.41
CA PRO A 16 48.88 -62.18 48.52
C PRO A 16 48.41 -63.48 49.20
N PRO A 17 47.61 -64.32 48.52
CA PRO A 17 47.13 -65.56 49.08
C PRO A 17 48.30 -66.53 49.31
N LYS A 18 48.36 -67.10 50.52
CA LYS A 18 49.36 -68.09 50.91
C LYS A 18 49.07 -69.44 50.24
N ASP A 19 50.05 -69.88 49.46
CA ASP A 19 50.34 -71.23 48.96
C ASP A 19 49.18 -72.25 48.93
N GLY A 20 48.71 -72.57 47.71
CA GLY A 20 48.04 -73.86 47.49
C GLY A 20 47.21 -74.04 46.23
N ASP A 21 46.81 -72.99 45.50
CA ASP A 21 45.95 -73.15 44.32
C ASP A 21 46.21 -72.08 43.25
N LEU A 22 47.38 -72.14 42.61
CA LEU A 22 47.83 -71.21 41.57
C LEU A 22 46.99 -71.26 40.28
N GLY A 23 46.11 -72.27 40.13
CA GLY A 23 45.24 -72.42 38.96
C GLY A 23 44.03 -71.48 38.95
N ASN A 24 43.42 -71.21 40.12
CA ASN A 24 42.18 -70.42 40.24
C ASN A 24 42.41 -68.90 40.29
N THR A 25 43.56 -68.44 40.79
CA THR A 25 43.87 -67.00 40.91
C THR A 25 43.98 -66.31 39.55
N ASN A 26 44.58 -66.97 38.55
CA ASN A 26 44.72 -66.40 37.22
C ASN A 26 43.37 -66.32 36.50
N GLU A 27 42.47 -67.30 36.72
CA GLU A 27 41.15 -67.31 36.11
C GLU A 27 40.25 -66.20 36.68
N HIS A 28 40.31 -65.96 37.99
CA HIS A 28 39.62 -64.83 38.60
C HIS A 28 40.17 -63.46 38.16
N GLN A 29 41.49 -63.32 38.00
CA GLN A 29 42.08 -62.10 37.47
C GLN A 29 41.67 -61.85 36.01
N LEU A 30 41.63 -62.89 35.19
CA LEU A 30 41.25 -62.79 33.78
C LEU A 30 39.76 -62.46 33.63
N GLN A 31 38.87 -63.07 34.42
CA GLN A 31 37.45 -62.72 34.47
C GLN A 31 37.21 -61.29 34.95
N ARG A 32 37.99 -60.83 35.94
CA ARG A 32 37.92 -59.44 36.42
C ARG A 32 38.32 -58.46 35.33
N LEU A 33 39.44 -58.71 34.63
CA LEU A 33 39.92 -57.86 33.53
C LEU A 33 38.94 -57.83 32.36
N VAL A 34 38.33 -58.98 32.01
CA VAL A 34 37.28 -59.04 30.97
C VAL A 34 36.07 -58.19 31.37
N ARG A 35 35.62 -58.27 32.62
CA ARG A 35 34.51 -57.44 33.11
C ARG A 35 34.84 -55.95 33.10
N GLU A 36 36.04 -55.57 33.55
CA GLU A 36 36.50 -54.18 33.54
C GLU A 36 36.61 -53.65 32.09
N LEU A 37 37.04 -54.50 31.15
CA LEU A 37 37.06 -54.18 29.72
C LEU A 37 35.66 -53.96 29.15
N ASP A 38 34.70 -54.83 29.49
CA ASP A 38 33.32 -54.72 29.03
C ASP A 38 32.61 -53.48 29.60
N GLU A 39 32.89 -53.11 30.86
CA GLU A 39 32.43 -51.86 31.47
C GLU A 39 33.04 -50.63 30.80
N ALA A 40 34.34 -50.68 30.45
CA ALA A 40 35.02 -49.62 29.71
C ALA A 40 34.45 -49.48 28.28
N ARG A 41 34.27 -50.58 27.55
CA ARG A 41 33.63 -50.60 26.22
C ARG A 41 32.22 -50.02 26.26
N SER A 42 31.43 -50.40 27.27
CA SER A 42 30.09 -49.85 27.46
C SER A 42 30.12 -48.34 27.70
N SER A 43 31.02 -47.86 28.55
CA SER A 43 31.18 -46.44 28.85
C SER A 43 31.61 -45.63 27.61
N ILE A 44 32.48 -46.19 26.78
CA ILE A 44 32.92 -45.58 25.52
C ILE A 44 31.78 -45.53 24.50
N GLY A 45 30.98 -46.59 24.41
CA GLY A 45 29.78 -46.60 23.58
C GLY A 45 28.81 -45.47 23.95
N TYR A 46 28.59 -45.20 25.25
CA TYR A 46 27.78 -44.05 25.68
C TYR A 46 28.40 -42.70 25.27
N LEU A 47 29.71 -42.53 25.44
CA LEU A 47 30.39 -41.29 25.05
C LEU A 47 30.37 -41.05 23.54
N GLN A 48 30.49 -42.11 22.72
CA GLN A 48 30.38 -42.02 21.26
C GLN A 48 28.97 -41.62 20.82
N VAL A 49 27.92 -42.10 21.50
CA VAL A 49 26.53 -41.67 21.26
C VAL A 49 26.34 -40.19 21.62
N ASP A 50 26.84 -39.75 22.78
CA ASP A 50 26.76 -38.34 23.20
C ASP A 50 27.52 -37.40 22.25
N LEU A 51 28.71 -37.84 21.79
CA LEU A 51 29.50 -37.11 20.81
C LEU A 51 28.76 -36.99 19.47
N SER A 52 28.17 -38.10 18.99
CA SER A 52 27.39 -38.12 17.74
C SER A 52 26.14 -37.23 17.83
N SER A 53 25.46 -37.25 18.98
CA SER A 53 24.32 -36.36 19.24
C SER A 53 24.73 -34.89 19.22
N SER A 54 25.86 -34.55 19.84
CA SER A 54 26.39 -33.19 19.86
C SER A 54 26.82 -32.72 18.47
N GLN A 55 27.44 -33.58 17.66
CA GLN A 55 27.80 -33.29 16.27
C GLN A 55 26.56 -33.05 15.39
N ALA A 56 25.50 -33.85 15.57
CA ALA A 56 24.23 -33.68 14.85
C ALA A 56 23.56 -32.34 15.21
N GLU A 57 23.61 -31.93 16.49
CA GLU A 57 23.08 -30.64 16.93
C GLU A 57 23.86 -29.46 16.34
N VAL A 58 25.20 -29.54 16.30
CA VAL A 58 26.04 -28.52 15.64
C VAL A 58 25.70 -28.42 14.15
N ALA A 59 25.56 -29.54 13.45
CA ALA A 59 25.20 -29.54 12.02
C ALA A 59 23.81 -28.92 11.79
N ARG A 60 22.83 -29.21 12.65
CA ARG A 60 21.49 -28.60 12.60
C ARG A 60 21.56 -27.07 12.78
N LEU A 61 22.31 -26.58 13.75
CA LEU A 61 22.48 -25.15 14.00
C LEU A 61 23.17 -24.44 12.82
N GLN A 62 24.18 -25.06 12.23
CA GLN A 62 24.84 -24.54 11.03
C GLN A 62 23.88 -24.42 9.83
N ALA A 63 23.01 -25.41 9.62
CA ALA A 63 22.00 -25.37 8.58
C ALA A 63 20.97 -24.25 8.81
N GLU A 64 20.54 -24.03 10.06
CA GLU A 64 19.59 -22.96 10.40
C GLU A 64 20.21 -21.56 10.21
N VAL A 65 21.47 -21.38 10.57
CA VAL A 65 22.20 -20.12 10.30
C VAL A 65 22.29 -19.85 8.79
N ALA A 66 22.61 -20.86 7.99
CA ALA A 66 22.66 -20.73 6.53
C ALA A 66 21.27 -20.39 5.93
N ARG A 67 20.19 -20.92 6.51
CA ARG A 67 18.81 -20.61 6.10
C ARG A 67 18.41 -19.17 6.40
N LEU A 68 18.85 -18.61 7.52
CA LEU A 68 18.49 -17.26 7.97
C LEU A 68 19.33 -16.14 7.34
N GLN A 69 20.51 -16.45 6.80
CA GLN A 69 21.40 -15.47 6.17
C GLN A 69 20.75 -14.66 5.02
N PRO A 70 20.03 -15.28 4.06
CA PRO A 70 19.36 -14.54 2.98
C PRO A 70 18.24 -13.62 3.48
N GLU A 71 17.50 -14.04 4.51
CA GLU A 71 16.41 -13.26 5.11
C GLU A 71 16.96 -12.02 5.82
N ASN A 72 18.05 -12.17 6.57
CA ASN A 72 18.78 -11.04 7.16
C ASN A 72 19.35 -10.09 6.10
N ALA A 73 19.90 -10.60 5.00
CA ALA A 73 20.38 -9.78 3.90
C ALA A 73 19.24 -8.95 3.27
N ARG A 74 18.05 -9.55 3.13
CA ARG A 74 16.85 -8.88 2.63
C ARG A 74 16.37 -7.78 3.59
N LEU A 75 16.31 -8.06 4.89
CA LEU A 75 15.92 -7.07 5.90
C LEU A 75 16.91 -5.89 5.96
N ARG A 76 18.22 -6.15 5.86
CA ARG A 76 19.24 -5.09 5.78
C ARG A 76 19.11 -4.26 4.50
N ALA A 77 18.80 -4.87 3.37
CA ALA A 77 18.52 -4.14 2.14
C ALA A 77 17.28 -3.25 2.30
N GLN A 78 16.23 -3.74 2.97
CA GLN A 78 15.03 -2.97 3.27
C GLN A 78 15.26 -1.84 4.28
N SER A 79 16.20 -1.98 5.22
CA SER A 79 16.53 -0.92 6.18
C SER A 79 17.48 0.14 5.63
N GLN A 80 18.31 -0.21 4.63
CA GLN A 80 19.23 0.73 3.96
C GLN A 80 18.53 1.57 2.89
N VAL A 81 17.40 1.09 2.37
CA VAL A 81 16.43 1.96 1.69
C VAL A 81 15.70 2.73 2.79
N GLY A 82 16.35 3.77 3.31
CA GLY A 82 15.68 4.73 4.18
C GLY A 82 14.41 5.25 3.48
N PRO A 83 13.34 5.58 4.22
CA PRO A 83 12.22 6.28 3.60
C PRO A 83 12.74 7.57 2.94
N PRO A 84 12.03 8.12 1.95
CA PRO A 84 12.35 9.41 1.34
C PRO A 84 12.15 10.55 2.36
N GLU A 85 12.97 10.59 3.41
CA GLU A 85 12.95 11.62 4.45
C GLU A 85 13.69 12.89 4.00
N ASN A 86 14.45 12.85 2.90
CA ASN A 86 15.21 14.02 2.44
C ASN A 86 14.41 15.03 1.60
N ALA A 87 13.17 14.73 1.21
CA ALA A 87 12.36 15.70 0.44
C ALA A 87 11.53 16.65 1.31
N ILE A 88 11.26 16.34 2.59
CA ILE A 88 10.16 17.04 3.30
C ILE A 88 10.55 17.71 4.63
N GLN A 89 11.58 17.32 5.39
CA GLN A 89 11.86 17.98 6.68
C GLN A 89 13.35 18.01 7.12
N ASP A 90 14.21 18.86 6.54
CA ASP A 90 14.98 19.84 7.33
C ASP A 90 15.74 20.90 6.49
N ASN A 91 15.35 22.16 6.70
CA ASN A 91 16.06 23.35 6.30
C ASN A 91 17.15 23.65 7.34
N ARG A 92 18.40 23.23 7.10
CA ARG A 92 19.67 23.86 7.55
C ARG A 92 20.86 22.93 7.31
N CYS A 93 21.79 23.29 6.40
CA CYS A 93 23.22 23.40 6.72
C CYS A 93 24.07 23.93 5.54
N HIS A 94 25.23 24.46 5.95
CA HIS A 94 26.21 25.30 5.27
C HIS A 94 26.84 24.80 3.95
N PRO A 95 27.43 25.71 3.15
CA PRO A 95 28.12 25.36 1.93
C PRO A 95 29.54 24.87 2.25
N SER A 96 29.94 23.71 1.74
CA SER A 96 31.36 23.37 1.61
C SER A 96 31.63 22.37 0.48
N SER A 97 32.51 22.85 -0.40
CA SER A 97 33.53 22.11 -1.17
C SER A 97 33.09 21.05 -2.17
N SER A 98 32.96 21.51 -3.41
CA SER A 98 33.78 21.08 -4.55
C SER A 98 34.49 19.72 -4.41
N ILE A 99 33.94 18.68 -5.05
CA ILE A 99 34.72 17.53 -5.49
C ILE A 99 34.49 17.33 -6.99
N ASN A 100 35.57 17.59 -7.74
CA ASN A 100 35.77 17.26 -9.13
C ASN A 100 35.55 15.75 -9.37
N VAL A 101 34.64 15.40 -10.29
CA VAL A 101 34.73 14.14 -11.02
C VAL A 101 34.82 14.44 -12.51
N ARG A 102 36.00 14.12 -13.04
CA ARG A 102 36.40 14.16 -14.44
C ARG A 102 35.37 13.41 -15.30
N ARG A 103 34.77 14.09 -16.27
CA ARG A 103 34.14 13.44 -17.42
C ARG A 103 35.16 13.40 -18.55
N CYS A 104 35.52 12.18 -18.97
CA CYS A 104 36.29 11.94 -20.17
C CYS A 104 35.53 12.47 -21.39
N SER A 105 36.19 13.37 -22.09
CA SER A 105 35.81 13.92 -23.38
C SER A 105 35.86 12.84 -24.46
N MET A 106 34.85 12.79 -25.31
CA MET A 106 34.99 12.31 -26.68
C MET A 106 34.43 13.40 -27.59
N GLN A 107 35.35 14.13 -28.22
CA GLN A 107 35.09 15.12 -29.25
C GLN A 107 34.75 14.41 -30.56
N ILE A 108 33.71 14.85 -31.28
CA ILE A 108 33.74 14.93 -32.75
C ILE A 108 33.06 16.24 -33.15
N ASN A 109 33.89 17.08 -33.79
CA ASN A 109 33.69 18.21 -34.70
C ASN A 109 32.27 18.77 -34.92
N ASP A 110 32.17 20.10 -34.79
CA ASP A 110 31.59 20.94 -35.83
C ASP A 110 32.34 22.28 -35.90
N SER A 111 32.60 22.69 -37.14
CA SER A 111 33.32 23.89 -37.55
C SER A 111 32.35 24.92 -38.12
N ASP A 112 32.67 26.19 -37.85
CA ASP A 112 32.31 27.40 -38.59
C ASP A 112 30.84 27.87 -38.58
N GLN A 113 30.58 29.03 -37.95
CA GLN A 113 30.50 30.32 -38.66
C GLN A 113 30.08 31.50 -37.75
N ASP A 114 30.93 32.53 -37.79
CA ASP A 114 30.65 33.96 -37.95
C ASP A 114 29.72 34.75 -37.00
N THR A 115 30.43 35.64 -36.29
CA THR A 115 30.09 37.00 -35.83
C THR A 115 29.08 37.80 -36.67
N VAL A 116 28.15 38.51 -36.02
CA VAL A 116 27.88 39.96 -36.26
C VAL A 116 27.38 40.63 -34.97
N SER A 117 27.94 41.82 -34.77
CA SER A 117 27.83 42.87 -33.77
C SER A 117 26.46 43.58 -33.67
N GLY A 118 26.23 44.26 -32.53
CA GLY A 118 25.12 45.21 -32.37
C GLY A 118 25.09 45.88 -31.00
N ASP A 119 25.90 46.93 -30.83
CA ASP A 119 25.89 47.88 -29.71
C ASP A 119 24.53 48.61 -29.56
N HIS A 120 24.10 48.89 -28.33
CA HIS A 120 23.52 50.19 -27.95
C HIS A 120 23.57 50.44 -26.42
N GLN A 121 24.38 51.45 -26.05
CA GLN A 121 24.28 52.27 -24.84
C GLN A 121 22.91 53.01 -24.86
N SER A 122 22.25 53.43 -23.76
CA SER A 122 22.70 54.43 -22.78
C SER A 122 21.62 54.60 -21.67
N ASP A 123 22.04 54.59 -20.40
CA ASP A 123 21.86 55.66 -19.37
C ASP A 123 20.49 56.08 -18.76
N PRO A 124 20.50 56.71 -17.54
CA PRO A 124 19.76 56.22 -16.36
C PRO A 124 18.85 57.30 -15.69
N ILE A 125 18.70 57.27 -14.34
CA ILE A 125 18.04 58.24 -13.41
C ILE A 125 16.62 57.76 -12.96
N ASN A 126 16.15 57.74 -11.70
CA ASN A 126 16.40 58.60 -10.53
C ASN A 126 16.13 57.90 -9.17
N GLU A 127 16.81 58.38 -8.13
CA GLU A 127 16.63 58.11 -6.71
C GLU A 127 15.32 58.70 -6.14
N ARG A 128 14.76 58.09 -5.08
CA ARG A 128 14.12 58.82 -3.95
C ARG A 128 14.27 58.07 -2.63
N ARG A 129 15.03 58.71 -1.73
CA ARG A 129 14.95 58.59 -0.26
C ARG A 129 13.67 59.26 0.25
N LEU A 130 13.07 58.72 1.32
CA LEU A 130 12.50 59.50 2.42
C LEU A 130 12.75 58.77 3.73
N ASP A 131 12.96 59.58 4.75
CA ASP A 131 13.57 59.35 6.06
C ASP A 131 12.60 59.85 7.14
N SER A 132 12.90 59.47 8.39
CA SER A 132 12.51 60.08 9.68
C SER A 132 11.13 59.81 10.29
N GLY A 133 11.16 59.52 11.60
CA GLY A 133 10.02 59.54 12.52
C GLY A 133 10.29 58.79 13.83
N GLU A 134 11.20 59.29 14.65
CA GLU A 134 11.37 58.93 16.07
C GLU A 134 10.24 59.51 16.95
N GLU A 135 10.11 58.92 18.14
CA GLU A 135 9.81 59.52 19.46
C GLU A 135 8.66 58.92 20.29
N ASP A 136 9.04 58.72 21.56
CA ASP A 136 8.29 58.71 22.82
C ASP A 136 7.99 57.39 23.56
N GLU A 137 8.93 57.14 24.49
CA GLU A 137 8.80 56.44 25.77
C GLU A 137 7.77 57.12 26.67
N GLU A 138 6.97 56.35 27.41
CA GLU A 138 6.56 56.72 28.77
C GLU A 138 6.21 55.48 29.62
N ASP A 139 6.79 55.47 30.81
CA ASP A 139 6.71 54.48 31.90
C ASP A 139 5.29 54.25 32.45
N SER A 140 4.99 53.02 32.89
CA SER A 140 4.86 52.68 34.33
C SER A 140 3.93 51.48 34.66
N MET A 141 4.35 50.77 35.72
CA MET A 141 3.59 49.95 36.68
C MET A 141 3.29 48.47 36.36
N ASP A 142 4.20 47.61 36.80
CA ASP A 142 4.04 46.59 37.87
C ASP A 142 2.63 46.01 38.09
N ASP A 143 2.42 44.73 37.73
CA ASP A 143 2.50 43.59 38.65
C ASP A 143 1.84 42.31 38.08
N LEU A 144 2.63 41.23 38.10
CA LEU A 144 2.24 39.85 38.42
C LEU A 144 1.11 39.17 37.64
N ASP A 145 1.47 38.49 36.53
CA ASP A 145 0.98 37.13 36.24
C ASP A 145 1.85 36.46 35.14
N SER A 146 2.89 35.74 35.57
CA SER A 146 3.81 35.03 34.68
C SER A 146 3.49 33.54 34.65
N GLN A 147 2.74 33.10 33.64
CA GLN A 147 3.01 31.89 32.82
C GLN A 147 1.91 31.67 31.77
N SER A 148 1.90 32.50 30.73
CA SER A 148 1.29 32.11 29.44
C SER A 148 1.81 32.97 28.29
N GLN A 149 2.11 32.32 27.16
CA GLN A 149 2.28 32.86 25.80
C GLN A 149 3.62 33.53 25.43
N SER A 150 4.57 32.71 24.94
CA SER A 150 5.54 33.18 23.93
C SER A 150 4.94 32.98 22.54
N SER A 151 4.23 33.98 22.03
CA SER A 151 3.94 34.11 20.61
C SER A 151 5.19 34.68 19.91
N SER A 152 6.06 33.79 19.42
CA SER A 152 7.15 34.18 18.53
C SER A 152 6.73 33.96 17.08
N ASP A 153 6.83 35.01 16.29
CA ASP A 153 6.73 35.11 14.83
C ASP A 153 6.85 33.80 14.05
N TYR A 154 5.70 33.21 13.70
CA TYR A 154 5.59 32.31 12.56
C TYR A 154 5.45 33.15 11.28
N SER A 155 6.55 33.77 10.85
CA SER A 155 6.66 34.18 9.46
C SER A 155 6.70 32.90 8.62
N ALA A 156 5.64 32.65 7.85
CA ALA A 156 5.57 31.50 6.95
C ALA A 156 6.86 31.46 6.09
N PRO A 157 7.56 30.32 6.02
CA PRO A 157 8.81 30.25 5.29
C PRO A 157 8.57 30.63 3.83
N LYS A 158 9.31 31.63 3.32
CA LYS A 158 9.31 31.97 1.90
C LYS A 158 9.76 30.73 1.13
N VAL A 159 8.83 30.14 0.37
CA VAL A 159 9.14 29.04 -0.56
C VAL A 159 10.03 29.62 -1.65
N THR A 160 11.20 29.01 -1.87
CA THR A 160 12.15 29.44 -2.92
C THR A 160 11.65 29.01 -4.30
N GLU A 161 11.98 29.76 -5.35
CA GLU A 161 11.61 29.41 -6.74
C GLU A 161 12.12 28.00 -7.14
N GLU A 162 13.29 27.59 -6.67
CA GLU A 162 13.82 26.24 -6.87
C GLU A 162 12.91 25.16 -6.27
N ARG A 163 12.29 25.43 -5.11
CA ARG A 163 11.39 24.49 -4.44
C ARG A 163 10.02 24.40 -5.12
N LEU A 164 9.54 25.52 -5.67
CA LEU A 164 8.36 25.51 -6.54
C LEU A 164 8.65 24.71 -7.82
N ALA A 165 9.81 24.87 -8.43
CA ALA A 165 10.21 24.08 -9.61
C ALA A 165 10.33 22.57 -9.32
N GLU A 166 10.80 22.19 -8.11
CA GLU A 166 10.87 20.78 -7.69
C GLU A 166 9.48 20.20 -7.41
N ILE A 167 8.59 20.97 -6.77
CA ILE A 167 7.18 20.60 -6.59
C ILE A 167 6.50 20.45 -7.95
N ASP A 168 6.69 21.41 -8.86
CA ASP A 168 6.16 21.34 -10.22
C ASP A 168 6.67 20.11 -10.97
N LYS A 169 7.95 19.77 -10.83
CA LYS A 169 8.52 18.56 -11.42
C LYS A 169 7.89 17.28 -10.86
N CYS A 170 7.65 17.20 -9.55
CA CYS A 170 6.99 16.05 -8.92
C CYS A 170 5.52 15.95 -9.35
N ILE A 171 4.79 17.06 -9.35
CA ILE A 171 3.39 17.13 -9.81
C ILE A 171 3.30 16.68 -11.26
N LEU A 172 4.17 17.21 -12.13
CA LEU A 172 4.22 16.86 -13.55
C LEU A 172 4.47 15.38 -13.80
N SER A 173 5.24 14.72 -12.92
CA SER A 173 5.55 13.29 -13.06
C SER A 173 4.34 12.39 -12.79
N LEU A 174 3.33 12.87 -12.07
CA LEU A 174 2.13 12.10 -11.68
C LEU A 174 0.93 12.33 -12.59
N ILE A 175 1.03 13.27 -13.53
CA ILE A 175 -0.04 13.52 -14.51
C ILE A 175 0.30 12.74 -15.79
N PRO A 176 -0.58 11.84 -16.27
CA PRO A 176 -0.38 11.12 -17.52
C PRO A 176 -0.09 12.10 -18.66
N SER A 177 0.97 11.84 -19.43
CA SER A 177 1.15 12.53 -20.69
C SER A 177 0.10 12.06 -21.70
N ARG A 178 -0.14 12.85 -22.74
CA ARG A 178 -0.97 12.41 -23.87
C ARG A 178 -0.45 11.09 -24.47
N GLN A 179 0.87 10.90 -24.51
CA GLN A 179 1.47 9.67 -25.02
C GLN A 179 1.17 8.46 -24.12
N ASP A 180 1.13 8.65 -22.80
CA ASP A 180 0.77 7.59 -21.86
C ASP A 180 -0.69 7.16 -22.04
N VAL A 181 -1.60 8.13 -22.27
CA VAL A 181 -3.01 7.85 -22.59
C VAL A 181 -3.13 7.07 -23.89
N LEU A 182 -2.40 7.49 -24.94
CA LEU A 182 -2.41 6.79 -26.24
C LEU A 182 -1.82 5.37 -26.14
N ALA A 183 -0.71 5.19 -25.42
CA ALA A 183 -0.10 3.88 -25.24
C ALA A 183 -0.99 2.94 -24.44
N THR A 184 -1.66 3.44 -23.41
CA THR A 184 -2.62 2.65 -22.63
C THR A 184 -3.83 2.30 -23.49
N ALA A 185 -4.35 3.25 -24.27
CA ALA A 185 -5.45 3.00 -25.19
C ALA A 185 -5.14 1.91 -26.22
N GLU A 186 -3.93 1.91 -26.79
CA GLU A 186 -3.48 0.87 -27.72
C GLU A 186 -3.46 -0.52 -27.08
N GLN A 187 -2.97 -0.64 -25.84
CA GLN A 187 -2.94 -1.92 -25.12
C GLN A 187 -4.34 -2.47 -24.81
N TRP A 188 -5.30 -1.58 -24.62
CA TRP A 188 -6.71 -1.91 -24.36
C TRP A 188 -7.52 -2.10 -25.65
N ASP A 189 -6.83 -2.19 -26.80
CA ASP A 189 -7.39 -2.34 -28.14
C ASP A 189 -8.51 -1.33 -28.42
N MET A 190 -8.23 -0.07 -28.07
CA MET A 190 -9.22 0.97 -28.17
C MET A 190 -9.29 1.58 -29.57
N PRO A 191 -10.49 1.79 -30.13
CA PRO A 191 -10.65 2.53 -31.37
C PRO A 191 -10.15 3.97 -31.25
N GLN A 192 -9.41 4.45 -32.24
CA GLN A 192 -8.89 5.82 -32.27
C GLN A 192 -10.01 6.88 -32.15
N GLY A 193 -11.20 6.60 -32.69
CA GLY A 193 -12.35 7.51 -32.57
C GLY A 193 -12.83 7.68 -31.12
N GLU A 194 -12.78 6.62 -30.31
CA GLU A 194 -13.10 6.71 -28.87
C GLU A 194 -12.01 7.47 -28.12
N VAL A 195 -10.72 7.21 -28.43
CA VAL A 195 -9.59 7.97 -27.90
C VAL A 195 -9.74 9.45 -28.21
N ASP A 196 -10.09 9.80 -29.45
CA ASP A 196 -10.23 11.18 -29.86
C ASP A 196 -11.43 11.86 -29.19
N ALA A 197 -12.58 11.18 -29.13
CA ALA A 197 -13.76 11.67 -28.43
C ALA A 197 -13.47 11.87 -26.93
N PHE A 198 -12.72 10.94 -26.34
CA PHE A 198 -12.28 10.99 -24.97
C PHE A 198 -11.35 12.18 -24.71
N LEU A 199 -10.29 12.33 -25.50
CA LEU A 199 -9.36 13.46 -25.40
C LEU A 199 -10.09 14.79 -25.64
N GLN A 200 -11.07 14.83 -26.55
CA GLN A 200 -11.90 16.01 -26.76
C GLN A 200 -12.78 16.32 -25.55
N ASN A 201 -13.42 15.32 -24.94
CA ASN A 201 -14.23 15.50 -23.73
C ASN A 201 -13.38 15.98 -22.55
N ALA A 202 -12.16 15.44 -22.40
CA ALA A 202 -11.21 15.88 -21.37
C ALA A 202 -10.71 17.33 -21.60
N LEU A 203 -10.70 17.80 -22.85
CA LEU A 203 -10.30 19.16 -23.22
C LEU A 203 -11.48 20.15 -23.27
N SER A 204 -12.72 19.67 -23.40
CA SER A 204 -13.90 20.52 -23.46
C SER A 204 -14.26 21.01 -22.05
N VAL A 205 -13.54 22.02 -21.58
CA VAL A 205 -13.99 22.86 -20.47
C VAL A 205 -15.28 23.54 -20.96
N SER A 206 -16.40 23.32 -20.29
CA SER A 206 -17.66 23.94 -20.66
C SER A 206 -17.49 25.47 -20.71
N ASN A 207 -18.22 26.13 -21.61
CA ASN A 207 -18.23 27.59 -21.65
C ASN A 207 -18.72 28.09 -20.28
N ILE A 208 -17.80 28.67 -19.52
CA ILE A 208 -17.96 29.09 -18.14
C ILE A 208 -19.19 29.98 -18.01
N ILE A 209 -20.22 29.51 -17.29
CA ILE A 209 -21.32 30.35 -16.85
C ILE A 209 -21.07 30.66 -15.37
N PRO A 210 -20.67 31.90 -15.01
CA PRO A 210 -20.59 32.28 -13.61
C PRO A 210 -21.99 32.21 -13.00
N VAL A 211 -22.13 31.41 -11.94
CA VAL A 211 -23.36 31.36 -11.15
C VAL A 211 -23.40 32.59 -10.24
N SER A 212 -24.56 33.26 -10.18
CA SER A 212 -24.79 34.38 -9.26
C SER A 212 -24.62 33.90 -7.81
N ALA A 213 -23.76 34.56 -7.03
CA ALA A 213 -23.39 34.22 -5.66
C ALA A 213 -24.50 34.48 -4.61
N ASP A 214 -25.77 34.43 -5.00
CA ASP A 214 -26.88 34.91 -4.18
C ASP A 214 -27.33 33.94 -3.08
N ASP A 215 -26.74 32.73 -2.99
CA ASP A 215 -27.06 31.74 -1.94
C ASP A 215 -25.84 31.30 -1.10
N THR A 216 -24.98 32.26 -0.77
CA THR A 216 -23.72 32.08 -0.01
C THR A 216 -23.89 31.88 1.51
N THR A 217 -25.12 31.64 1.99
CA THR A 217 -25.41 31.62 3.44
C THR A 217 -25.51 30.23 4.07
N TRP A 218 -25.28 29.16 3.31
CA TRP A 218 -25.30 27.82 3.88
C TRP A 218 -24.07 27.58 4.76
N GLU A 219 -24.29 27.48 6.07
CA GLU A 219 -23.27 27.00 7.00
C GLU A 219 -23.61 25.57 7.43
N PRO A 220 -22.65 24.63 7.33
CA PRO A 220 -22.90 23.27 7.79
C PRO A 220 -23.15 23.27 9.31
N PRO A 221 -24.23 22.61 9.78
CA PRO A 221 -24.66 22.66 11.18
C PRO A 221 -23.62 22.09 12.17
N ASN A 222 -22.66 21.28 11.70
CA ASN A 222 -21.59 20.76 12.55
C ASN A 222 -20.25 20.61 11.80
N LYS A 223 -19.49 21.73 11.70
CA LYS A 223 -18.14 21.77 11.11
C LYS A 223 -17.13 20.81 11.77
N LYS A 224 -17.40 20.27 12.97
CA LYS A 224 -16.46 19.34 13.63
C LYS A 224 -16.39 18.00 12.91
N VAL A 225 -17.52 17.48 12.42
CA VAL A 225 -17.60 16.21 11.70
C VAL A 225 -16.71 16.21 10.46
N LEU A 226 -16.65 17.35 9.75
CA LEU A 226 -15.81 17.54 8.56
C LEU A 226 -14.30 17.43 8.86
N ARG A 227 -13.90 17.48 10.13
CA ARG A 227 -12.51 17.42 10.57
C ARG A 227 -12.26 16.23 11.50
N GLU A 228 -13.16 15.26 11.59
CA GLU A 228 -12.92 14.05 12.39
C GLU A 228 -11.91 13.16 11.68
N PRO A 229 -10.87 12.65 12.37
CA PRO A 229 -9.95 11.71 11.76
C PRO A 229 -10.67 10.41 11.40
N PHE A 230 -10.09 9.64 10.48
CA PHE A 230 -10.64 8.33 10.13
C PHE A 230 -10.61 7.36 11.33
N GLU A 231 -11.68 6.59 11.51
CA GLU A 231 -11.82 5.57 12.55
C GLU A 231 -12.16 4.22 11.91
N SER A 232 -11.18 3.30 11.85
CA SER A 232 -11.32 2.00 11.18
C SER A 232 -12.29 1.02 11.86
N LYS A 233 -12.64 1.25 13.14
CA LYS A 233 -13.52 0.37 13.92
C LYS A 233 -14.97 0.31 13.45
N TYR A 234 -15.37 1.19 12.53
CA TYR A 234 -16.73 1.24 11.98
C TYR A 234 -16.86 0.62 10.60
N LEU A 235 -15.81 -0.03 10.09
CA LEU A 235 -15.87 -0.71 8.79
C LEU A 235 -16.67 -2.00 8.90
N SER A 236 -17.51 -2.22 7.91
CA SER A 236 -18.25 -3.47 7.69
C SER A 236 -17.68 -4.20 6.48
N GLU A 237 -17.56 -5.51 6.55
CA GLU A 237 -17.19 -6.33 5.39
C GLU A 237 -18.28 -6.30 4.31
N ARG A 238 -17.86 -6.39 3.06
CA ARG A 238 -18.76 -6.52 1.91
C ARG A 238 -19.16 -7.97 1.70
N ALA A 239 -20.44 -8.16 1.35
CA ALA A 239 -20.98 -9.48 1.03
C ALA A 239 -20.49 -10.05 -0.32
N ASP A 240 -19.89 -9.23 -1.20
CA ASP A 240 -19.30 -9.70 -2.46
C ASP A 240 -17.85 -10.20 -2.32
N GLY A 241 -17.27 -10.13 -1.12
CA GLY A 241 -15.91 -10.60 -0.85
C GLY A 241 -14.81 -9.66 -1.33
N LEU A 242 -15.14 -8.44 -1.79
CA LEU A 242 -14.17 -7.43 -2.21
C LEU A 242 -13.58 -6.67 -1.00
N ASN A 243 -13.08 -7.42 -0.02
CA ASN A 243 -12.68 -6.89 1.29
C ASN A 243 -11.21 -6.44 1.39
N GLU A 244 -10.39 -6.62 0.35
CA GLU A 244 -8.95 -6.34 0.42
C GLU A 244 -8.62 -4.90 0.87
N TYR A 245 -9.40 -3.90 0.45
CA TYR A 245 -9.22 -2.50 0.88
C TYR A 245 -9.72 -2.27 2.31
N ILE A 246 -10.77 -2.96 2.73
CA ILE A 246 -11.29 -2.91 4.11
C ILE A 246 -10.27 -3.52 5.06
N GLU A 247 -9.69 -4.67 4.70
CA GLU A 247 -8.63 -5.32 5.44
C GLU A 247 -7.41 -4.41 5.58
N ALA A 248 -6.99 -3.78 4.48
CA ALA A 248 -5.88 -2.83 4.48
C ALA A 248 -6.15 -1.55 5.30
N LEU A 249 -7.42 -1.16 5.49
CA LEU A 249 -7.83 -0.04 6.34
C LEU A 249 -7.81 -0.35 7.84
N HIS A 250 -7.68 -1.62 8.24
CA HIS A 250 -7.46 -1.95 9.65
C HIS A 250 -6.07 -1.55 10.15
N ASP A 251 -5.10 -1.35 9.25
CA ASP A 251 -3.83 -0.71 9.57
C ASP A 251 -4.06 0.78 9.89
N PRO A 252 -3.89 1.22 11.15
CA PRO A 252 -4.10 2.61 11.53
C PRO A 252 -3.09 3.57 10.91
N SER A 253 -1.98 3.05 10.37
CA SER A 253 -1.01 3.85 9.62
C SER A 253 -1.39 4.02 8.15
N LEU A 254 -2.44 3.37 7.64
CA LEU A 254 -2.84 3.37 6.22
C LEU A 254 -1.73 2.90 5.26
N ARG A 255 -0.61 2.37 5.76
CA ARG A 255 0.56 2.00 4.95
C ARG A 255 0.19 0.85 4.03
N ASP A 256 -0.51 -0.13 4.56
CA ASP A 256 -0.92 -1.30 3.80
C ASP A 256 -1.92 -0.91 2.69
N LEU A 257 -2.84 0.03 2.98
CA LEU A 257 -3.75 0.58 1.96
C LEU A 257 -3.00 1.36 0.87
N ILE A 258 -2.06 2.23 1.25
CA ILE A 258 -1.24 3.01 0.30
C ILE A 258 -0.46 2.07 -0.61
N GLY A 259 0.18 1.04 -0.04
CA GLY A 259 0.93 0.04 -0.78
C GLY A 259 0.04 -0.75 -1.76
N LEU A 260 -1.15 -1.14 -1.32
CA LEU A 260 -2.14 -1.83 -2.16
C LEU A 260 -2.60 -0.94 -3.33
N LEU A 261 -3.01 0.30 -3.05
CA LEU A 261 -3.44 1.25 -4.08
C LEU A 261 -2.33 1.55 -5.08
N ALA A 262 -1.10 1.79 -4.61
CA ALA A 262 0.04 2.06 -5.49
C ALA A 262 0.34 0.85 -6.40
N LYS A 263 0.30 -0.37 -5.86
CA LYS A 263 0.48 -1.60 -6.63
C LYS A 263 -0.61 -1.75 -7.70
N MET A 264 -1.88 -1.59 -7.32
CA MET A 264 -3.01 -1.76 -8.22
C MET A 264 -3.03 -0.70 -9.31
N TYR A 265 -2.70 0.54 -8.97
CA TYR A 265 -2.58 1.63 -9.93
C TYR A 265 -1.51 1.34 -10.99
N LYS A 266 -0.29 0.94 -10.59
CA LYS A 266 0.78 0.59 -11.53
C LYS A 266 0.44 -0.57 -12.45
N ASN A 267 -0.25 -1.59 -11.92
CA ASN A 267 -0.70 -2.73 -12.71
C ASN A 267 -1.71 -2.30 -13.79
N GLY A 268 -2.53 -1.28 -13.51
CA GLY A 268 -3.54 -0.77 -14.43
C GLY A 268 -3.03 0.21 -15.49
N THR A 269 -2.03 1.04 -15.16
CA THR A 269 -1.60 2.15 -16.03
C THR A 269 -0.29 1.92 -16.78
N GLN A 270 0.54 0.92 -16.40
CA GLN A 270 1.92 0.69 -16.91
C GLN A 270 2.83 1.94 -16.93
N GLN A 271 2.38 3.04 -16.34
CA GLN A 271 3.07 4.31 -16.31
C GLN A 271 4.26 4.21 -15.34
N GLN A 272 5.39 4.76 -15.77
CA GLN A 272 6.59 4.83 -14.94
C GLN A 272 6.47 6.02 -14.00
N PHE A 273 5.88 5.78 -12.83
CA PHE A 273 5.90 6.73 -11.73
C PHE A 273 7.08 6.46 -10.82
N ASP A 274 7.63 7.53 -10.28
CA ASP A 274 8.47 7.45 -9.10
C ASP A 274 7.61 6.94 -7.92
N ASP A 275 8.06 5.85 -7.30
CA ASP A 275 7.32 5.15 -6.24
C ASP A 275 7.01 6.06 -5.05
N ASP A 276 7.96 6.92 -4.69
CA ASP A 276 7.84 7.85 -3.57
C ASP A 276 6.81 8.93 -3.88
N SER A 277 6.82 9.46 -5.11
CA SER A 277 5.84 10.44 -5.59
C SER A 277 4.43 9.88 -5.60
N LEU A 278 4.23 8.66 -6.13
CA LEU A 278 2.91 8.01 -6.17
C LEU A 278 2.37 7.74 -4.77
N THR A 279 3.19 7.14 -3.90
CA THR A 279 2.77 6.82 -2.52
C THR A 279 2.50 8.08 -1.70
N SER A 280 3.29 9.14 -1.88
CA SER A 280 3.07 10.45 -1.27
C SER A 280 1.76 11.09 -1.76
N GLY A 281 1.47 11.01 -3.06
CA GLY A 281 0.22 11.50 -3.65
C GLY A 281 -1.01 10.79 -3.09
N ILE A 282 -0.98 9.45 -3.03
CA ILE A 282 -2.05 8.63 -2.44
C ILE A 282 -2.21 8.97 -0.95
N HIS A 283 -1.11 9.08 -0.19
CA HIS A 283 -1.16 9.45 1.22
C HIS A 283 -1.82 10.83 1.44
N CYS A 284 -1.48 11.83 0.61
CA CYS A 284 -2.09 13.15 0.68
C CYS A 284 -3.60 13.11 0.39
N LEU A 285 -4.04 12.33 -0.62
CA LEU A 285 -5.45 12.11 -0.91
C LEU A 285 -6.18 11.48 0.28
N LEU A 286 -5.67 10.36 0.80
CA LEU A 286 -6.28 9.64 1.93
C LEU A 286 -6.33 10.51 3.19
N CYS A 287 -5.31 11.34 3.45
CA CYS A 287 -5.35 12.28 4.57
C CYS A 287 -6.49 13.29 4.43
N GLN A 288 -6.77 13.75 3.20
CA GLN A 288 -7.83 14.72 2.94
C GLN A 288 -9.23 14.11 2.95
N MET A 289 -9.37 12.83 2.61
CA MET A 289 -10.67 12.15 2.59
C MET A 289 -11.35 12.20 3.97
N HIS A 290 -12.63 12.57 3.97
CA HIS A 290 -13.47 12.45 5.15
C HIS A 290 -13.68 10.97 5.49
N GLY A 291 -13.40 10.59 6.73
CA GLY A 291 -13.53 9.20 7.18
C GLY A 291 -14.90 8.55 6.88
N PRO A 292 -16.03 9.27 7.07
CA PRO A 292 -17.36 8.74 6.69
C PRO A 292 -17.49 8.43 5.19
N ILE A 293 -16.87 9.22 4.31
CA ILE A 293 -16.90 8.99 2.85
C ILE A 293 -16.03 7.82 2.47
N LEU A 294 -14.80 7.75 3.03
CA LEU A 294 -13.90 6.62 2.80
C LEU A 294 -14.58 5.30 3.18
N ARG A 295 -15.26 5.25 4.32
CA ARG A 295 -16.08 4.09 4.74
C ARG A 295 -17.15 3.75 3.71
N ALA A 296 -18.01 4.71 3.35
CA ALA A 296 -19.13 4.45 2.44
C ALA A 296 -18.69 4.01 1.03
N VAL A 297 -17.53 4.50 0.58
CA VAL A 297 -16.94 4.11 -0.71
C VAL A 297 -16.44 2.67 -0.66
N VAL A 298 -15.63 2.30 0.34
CA VAL A 298 -15.08 0.92 0.41
C VAL A 298 -16.17 -0.10 0.69
N GLU A 299 -17.18 0.23 1.50
CA GLU A 299 -18.35 -0.64 1.75
C GLU A 299 -19.29 -0.73 0.54
N GLY A 300 -19.18 0.20 -0.42
CA GLY A 300 -19.95 0.17 -1.66
C GLY A 300 -21.43 0.57 -1.51
N ASN A 301 -21.80 1.24 -0.42
CA ASN A 301 -23.20 1.48 -0.02
C ASN A 301 -23.49 2.97 0.27
N ILE A 302 -22.78 3.86 -0.40
CA ILE A 302 -22.83 5.31 -0.17
C ILE A 302 -24.24 5.91 -0.22
N ALA A 303 -25.12 5.48 -1.13
CA ALA A 303 -26.49 5.98 -1.20
C ALA A 303 -27.32 5.58 0.02
N GLN A 304 -27.33 4.29 0.39
CA GLN A 304 -27.99 3.82 1.62
C GLN A 304 -27.48 4.58 2.86
N GLN A 305 -26.17 4.82 2.95
CA GLN A 305 -25.58 5.58 4.05
C GLN A 305 -25.92 7.07 4.03
N TYR A 306 -26.14 7.67 2.86
CA TYR A 306 -26.63 9.05 2.76
C TYR A 306 -27.99 9.23 3.43
N PHE A 307 -28.91 8.29 3.26
CA PHE A 307 -30.24 8.37 3.86
C PHE A 307 -30.29 7.93 5.33
N SER A 308 -29.39 7.01 5.74
CA SER A 308 -29.41 6.42 7.08
C SER A 308 -28.40 7.02 8.08
N ASP A 309 -27.29 7.58 7.63
CA ASP A 309 -26.24 8.16 8.49
C ASP A 309 -26.13 9.69 8.32
N ALA A 310 -26.52 10.40 9.37
CA ALA A 310 -26.51 11.86 9.39
C ALA A 310 -25.11 12.48 9.23
N LYS A 311 -24.03 11.80 9.64
CA LYS A 311 -22.65 12.29 9.45
C LYS A 311 -22.24 12.20 7.99
N ILE A 312 -22.55 11.11 7.32
CA ILE A 312 -22.24 10.94 5.89
C ILE A 312 -23.03 11.94 5.06
N ARG A 313 -24.33 12.06 5.31
CA ARG A 313 -25.17 13.07 4.66
C ARG A 313 -24.60 14.47 4.80
N LEU A 314 -24.22 14.87 6.02
CA LEU A 314 -23.64 16.19 6.29
C LEU A 314 -22.36 16.44 5.48
N VAL A 315 -21.47 15.45 5.37
CA VAL A 315 -20.23 15.59 4.59
C VAL A 315 -20.54 15.71 3.10
N LEU A 316 -21.41 14.84 2.57
CA LEU A 316 -21.79 14.86 1.16
C LEU A 316 -22.51 16.16 0.77
N ASP A 317 -23.47 16.62 1.58
CA ASP A 317 -24.16 17.89 1.37
C ASP A 317 -23.15 19.06 1.38
N CYS A 318 -22.13 19.02 2.25
CA CYS A 318 -21.08 20.04 2.30
C CYS A 318 -20.21 20.06 1.05
N LEU A 319 -19.80 18.88 0.55
CA LEU A 319 -18.99 18.77 -0.66
C LEU A 319 -19.78 19.20 -1.90
N SER A 320 -21.05 18.79 -2.00
CA SER A 320 -21.95 19.22 -3.07
C SER A 320 -22.22 20.72 -3.03
N HIS A 321 -22.49 21.31 -1.86
CA HIS A 321 -22.69 22.75 -1.74
C HIS A 321 -21.45 23.55 -2.15
N GLU A 322 -20.27 23.12 -1.71
CA GLU A 322 -19.00 23.73 -2.08
C GLU A 322 -18.74 23.65 -3.59
N SER A 323 -18.95 22.48 -4.18
CA SER A 323 -18.84 22.26 -5.64
C SER A 323 -19.79 23.15 -6.43
N ALA A 324 -21.04 23.29 -5.98
CA ALA A 324 -22.05 24.10 -6.65
C ALA A 324 -21.74 25.61 -6.56
N THR A 325 -21.13 26.05 -5.45
CA THR A 325 -20.73 27.45 -5.22
C THR A 325 -19.51 27.81 -6.05
N LEU A 326 -18.54 26.91 -6.13
CA LEU A 326 -17.30 27.07 -6.89
C LEU A 326 -17.29 26.09 -8.06
N ARG A 327 -18.15 26.34 -9.06
CA ARG A 327 -18.35 25.50 -10.26
C ARG A 327 -17.07 25.00 -10.93
N ILE A 328 -15.97 25.74 -10.84
CA ILE A 328 -14.67 25.37 -11.41
C ILE A 328 -13.75 24.82 -10.33
N ARG A 329 -14.22 23.84 -9.56
CA ARG A 329 -13.41 23.14 -8.56
C ARG A 329 -13.29 21.67 -8.96
N PRO A 330 -12.13 21.24 -9.46
CA PRO A 330 -11.93 19.86 -9.84
C PRO A 330 -12.18 18.90 -8.69
N GLY A 331 -12.76 17.75 -8.98
CA GLY A 331 -13.04 16.76 -7.97
C GLY A 331 -13.51 15.45 -8.56
N VAL A 332 -13.99 14.57 -7.67
CA VAL A 332 -14.53 13.27 -8.00
C VAL A 332 -15.97 13.22 -7.51
N HIS A 333 -16.85 12.77 -8.38
CA HIS A 333 -18.21 12.40 -8.00
C HIS A 333 -18.39 10.89 -8.10
N CYS A 334 -19.31 10.37 -7.28
CA CYS A 334 -19.78 9.00 -7.29
C CYS A 334 -21.23 8.99 -7.78
N THR A 335 -21.51 8.16 -8.78
CA THR A 335 -22.86 7.91 -9.28
C THR A 335 -23.28 6.48 -8.97
N THR A 336 -24.52 6.30 -8.54
CA THR A 336 -25.10 4.98 -8.31
C THR A 336 -26.61 5.00 -8.52
N ILE A 337 -27.24 3.83 -8.62
CA ILE A 337 -28.67 3.69 -8.83
C ILE A 337 -29.27 3.01 -7.60
N GLY A 338 -30.28 3.65 -7.00
CA GLY A 338 -30.96 3.16 -5.82
C GLY A 338 -32.36 3.74 -5.71
N ASP A 339 -33.12 3.24 -4.75
CA ASP A 339 -34.47 3.69 -4.45
C ASP A 339 -34.45 5.19 -4.15
N ARG A 340 -35.45 5.90 -4.67
CA ARG A 340 -35.50 7.37 -4.64
C ARG A 340 -35.41 7.96 -3.24
N ASP A 341 -36.08 7.33 -2.28
CA ASP A 341 -36.32 7.94 -0.96
C ASP A 341 -35.45 7.34 0.14
N SER A 342 -34.94 6.12 -0.07
CA SER A 342 -34.12 5.38 0.90
C SER A 342 -32.67 5.15 0.44
N GLY A 343 -32.40 5.30 -0.85
CA GLY A 343 -31.12 4.92 -1.44
C GLY A 343 -30.85 3.41 -1.43
N GLU A 344 -31.84 2.59 -1.04
CA GLU A 344 -31.72 1.13 -1.08
C GLU A 344 -31.49 0.63 -2.50
N PHE A 345 -30.53 -0.28 -2.68
CA PHE A 345 -30.23 -0.83 -3.99
C PHE A 345 -31.30 -1.81 -4.45
N LEU A 346 -31.28 -2.12 -5.74
CA LEU A 346 -32.10 -3.18 -6.31
C LEU A 346 -31.87 -4.48 -5.53
N SER A 347 -32.91 -5.28 -5.36
CA SER A 347 -32.77 -6.67 -4.89
C SER A 347 -32.09 -7.53 -5.94
N PHE A 348 -31.63 -8.73 -5.54
CA PHE A 348 -31.00 -9.66 -6.49
C PHE A 348 -31.90 -9.99 -7.69
N ILE A 349 -33.20 -10.21 -7.43
CA ILE A 349 -34.19 -10.52 -8.47
C ILE A 349 -34.32 -9.34 -9.45
N GLU A 350 -34.42 -8.13 -8.93
CA GLU A 350 -34.56 -6.92 -9.74
C GLU A 350 -33.30 -6.66 -10.58
N VAL A 351 -32.10 -6.88 -10.02
CA VAL A 351 -30.84 -6.81 -10.79
C VAL A 351 -30.86 -7.84 -11.91
N CYS A 352 -31.23 -9.10 -11.65
CA CYS A 352 -31.30 -10.11 -12.71
C CYS A 352 -32.25 -9.72 -13.84
N GLN A 353 -33.42 -9.14 -13.51
CA GLN A 353 -34.38 -8.66 -14.52
C GLN A 353 -33.81 -7.52 -15.36
N VAL A 354 -33.09 -6.58 -14.74
CA VAL A 354 -32.38 -5.51 -15.44
C VAL A 354 -31.32 -6.09 -16.38
N LEU A 355 -30.48 -7.01 -15.88
CA LEU A 355 -29.44 -7.64 -16.69
C LEU A 355 -30.00 -8.44 -17.87
N ASP A 356 -31.09 -9.18 -17.68
CA ASP A 356 -31.78 -9.90 -18.77
C ASP A 356 -32.31 -8.92 -19.83
N THR A 357 -32.86 -7.78 -19.40
CA THR A 357 -33.34 -6.72 -20.29
C THR A 357 -32.19 -6.08 -21.07
N MET A 358 -31.03 -5.86 -20.42
CA MET A 358 -29.83 -5.38 -21.09
C MET A 358 -29.33 -6.36 -22.16
N SER A 359 -29.31 -7.67 -21.88
CA SER A 359 -28.96 -8.69 -22.87
C SER A 359 -29.89 -8.67 -24.08
N LEU A 360 -31.21 -8.61 -23.86
CA LEU A 360 -32.18 -8.50 -24.96
C LEU A 360 -32.00 -7.24 -25.81
N TYR A 361 -31.63 -6.12 -25.18
CA TYR A 361 -31.33 -4.87 -25.88
C TYR A 361 -30.09 -5.00 -26.77
N VAL A 362 -28.99 -5.54 -26.23
CA VAL A 362 -27.71 -5.71 -26.96
C VAL A 362 -27.86 -6.65 -28.15
N GLU A 363 -28.63 -7.73 -27.99
CA GLU A 363 -28.88 -8.70 -29.06
C GLU A 363 -29.91 -8.22 -30.08
N ALA A 364 -30.59 -7.09 -29.81
CA ALA A 364 -31.65 -6.50 -30.62
C ALA A 364 -32.76 -7.48 -31.06
N GLN A 365 -33.03 -8.51 -30.24
CA GLN A 365 -34.01 -9.56 -30.54
C GLN A 365 -35.47 -9.06 -30.49
N ASP A 366 -35.75 -8.08 -29.63
CA ASP A 366 -37.06 -7.45 -29.47
C ASP A 366 -37.00 -5.98 -29.89
N GLN A 367 -37.41 -5.71 -31.13
CA GLN A 367 -37.44 -4.36 -31.69
C GLN A 367 -38.39 -3.43 -30.93
N GLU A 368 -39.49 -3.96 -30.36
CA GLU A 368 -40.43 -3.13 -29.60
C GLU A 368 -39.80 -2.69 -28.27
N LEU A 369 -39.11 -3.61 -27.57
CA LEU A 369 -38.36 -3.31 -26.37
C LEU A 369 -37.26 -2.28 -26.64
N VAL A 370 -36.44 -2.49 -27.67
CA VAL A 370 -35.38 -1.57 -28.08
C VAL A 370 -35.92 -0.16 -28.33
N CYS A 371 -37.00 -0.05 -29.11
CA CYS A 371 -37.66 1.23 -29.39
C CYS A 371 -38.13 1.93 -28.12
N LYS A 372 -38.66 1.17 -27.15
CA LYS A 372 -39.13 1.70 -25.87
C LYS A 372 -37.95 2.26 -25.09
N LEU A 373 -36.90 1.46 -24.89
CA LEU A 373 -35.73 1.83 -24.09
C LEU A 373 -35.03 3.09 -24.64
N ASP A 374 -34.74 3.14 -25.95
CA ASP A 374 -34.08 4.30 -26.57
C ASP A 374 -34.84 5.62 -26.37
N ARG A 375 -36.17 5.54 -26.29
CA ARG A 375 -37.06 6.70 -26.21
C ARG A 375 -37.34 7.19 -24.79
N ILE A 376 -37.00 6.44 -23.74
CA ILE A 376 -37.29 6.83 -22.33
C ILE A 376 -36.65 8.19 -22.02
N PHE A 377 -35.34 8.31 -22.24
CA PHE A 377 -34.59 9.55 -21.97
C PHE A 377 -34.28 10.37 -23.24
N SER A 378 -34.76 9.95 -24.40
CA SER A 378 -34.60 10.67 -25.66
C SER A 378 -35.79 10.36 -26.60
N PRO A 379 -36.95 11.02 -26.39
CA PRO A 379 -38.18 10.69 -27.11
C PRO A 379 -38.08 10.79 -28.65
N LYS A 380 -37.07 11.50 -29.16
CA LYS A 380 -36.82 11.74 -30.59
C LYS A 380 -35.70 10.86 -31.17
N HIS A 381 -35.12 9.94 -30.39
CA HIS A 381 -34.04 9.07 -30.88
C HIS A 381 -34.52 8.18 -32.03
N SER A 382 -33.70 8.06 -33.08
CA SER A 382 -33.88 7.08 -34.14
C SER A 382 -33.27 5.75 -33.72
N ILE A 383 -33.97 4.64 -33.94
CA ILE A 383 -33.56 3.30 -33.47
C ILE A 383 -32.21 2.85 -34.06
N ASP A 384 -31.84 3.38 -35.22
CA ASP A 384 -30.57 3.08 -35.87
C ASP A 384 -29.69 4.35 -35.89
N PRO A 385 -28.50 4.33 -35.25
CA PRO A 385 -27.94 3.23 -34.44
C PRO A 385 -28.61 3.12 -33.05
N LEU A 386 -28.48 1.94 -32.43
CA LEU A 386 -28.89 1.70 -31.04
C LEU A 386 -28.25 2.74 -30.13
N ARG A 387 -29.04 3.42 -29.30
CA ARG A 387 -28.55 4.54 -28.49
C ARG A 387 -27.38 4.19 -27.59
N TYR A 388 -27.42 3.02 -26.95
CA TYR A 388 -26.43 2.59 -25.96
C TYR A 388 -25.42 1.56 -26.48
N VAL A 389 -25.54 1.15 -27.75
CA VAL A 389 -24.54 0.30 -28.44
C VAL A 389 -24.04 1.05 -29.67
N PRO A 390 -23.22 2.10 -29.48
CA PRO A 390 -22.71 2.91 -30.59
C PRO A 390 -21.80 2.13 -31.55
N ASP A 391 -21.18 1.05 -31.07
CA ASP A 391 -20.22 0.22 -31.82
C ASP A 391 -20.18 -1.22 -31.27
N PRO A 392 -19.51 -2.16 -31.98
CA PRO A 392 -19.39 -3.55 -31.53
C PRO A 392 -18.64 -3.74 -30.21
N ARG A 393 -17.73 -2.82 -29.85
CA ARG A 393 -16.99 -2.90 -28.59
C ARG A 393 -17.92 -2.63 -27.42
N ALA A 394 -18.81 -1.63 -27.53
CA ALA A 394 -19.83 -1.34 -26.53
C ALA A 394 -20.71 -2.57 -26.23
N SER A 395 -21.12 -3.32 -27.26
CA SER A 395 -21.84 -4.59 -27.09
C SER A 395 -21.04 -5.61 -26.26
N GLY A 396 -19.75 -5.75 -26.56
CA GLY A 396 -18.84 -6.62 -25.79
C GLY A 396 -18.68 -6.18 -24.33
N GLN A 397 -18.52 -4.87 -24.07
CA GLN A 397 -18.39 -4.34 -22.71
C GLN A 397 -19.67 -4.48 -21.90
N ILE A 398 -20.84 -4.25 -22.50
CA ILE A 398 -22.14 -4.48 -21.84
C ILE A 398 -22.30 -5.96 -21.51
N THR A 399 -21.96 -6.86 -22.44
CA THR A 399 -22.03 -8.31 -22.21
C THR A 399 -21.14 -8.73 -21.04
N LYS A 400 -19.89 -8.25 -21.03
CA LYS A 400 -18.95 -8.49 -19.92
C LYS A 400 -19.49 -7.96 -18.59
N PHE A 401 -20.03 -6.75 -18.58
CA PHE A 401 -20.66 -6.18 -17.40
C PHE A 401 -21.82 -7.05 -16.89
N VAL A 402 -22.70 -7.52 -17.78
CA VAL A 402 -23.83 -8.40 -17.43
C VAL A 402 -23.33 -9.70 -16.79
N GLU A 403 -22.34 -10.35 -17.39
CA GLU A 403 -21.78 -11.61 -16.90
C GLU A 403 -21.11 -11.43 -15.52
N SER A 404 -20.20 -10.46 -15.39
CA SER A 404 -19.49 -10.20 -14.13
C SER A 404 -20.44 -9.78 -13.01
N THR A 405 -21.44 -8.95 -13.31
CA THR A 405 -22.44 -8.51 -12.32
C THR A 405 -23.27 -9.69 -11.84
N ARG A 406 -23.64 -10.62 -12.73
CA ARG A 406 -24.36 -11.84 -12.34
C ARG A 406 -23.51 -12.75 -11.47
N GLU A 407 -22.22 -12.91 -11.79
CA GLU A 407 -21.28 -13.67 -10.96
C GLU A 407 -21.15 -13.07 -9.56
N ARG A 408 -20.95 -11.74 -9.48
CA ARG A 408 -20.90 -11.00 -8.21
C ARG A 408 -22.16 -11.18 -7.38
N CYS A 409 -23.32 -11.00 -8.00
CA CYS A 409 -24.62 -11.15 -7.34
C CYS A 409 -24.82 -12.58 -6.80
N THR A 410 -24.37 -13.60 -7.55
CA THR A 410 -24.41 -15.01 -7.10
C THR A 410 -23.59 -15.24 -5.84
N LYS A 411 -22.42 -14.58 -5.71
CA LYS A 411 -21.59 -14.63 -4.49
C LYS A 411 -22.33 -14.04 -3.30
N MET A 412 -22.95 -12.87 -3.45
CA MET A 412 -23.69 -12.20 -2.36
C MET A 412 -24.88 -13.03 -1.85
N VAL A 413 -25.66 -13.61 -2.76
CA VAL A 413 -26.86 -14.41 -2.44
C VAL A 413 -26.55 -15.63 -1.57
N SER A 414 -25.33 -16.15 -1.62
CA SER A 414 -24.92 -17.23 -0.71
C SER A 414 -25.05 -16.85 0.78
N THR A 415 -25.13 -15.55 1.08
CA THR A 415 -25.19 -14.98 2.44
C THR A 415 -26.46 -14.16 2.73
N ALA A 416 -27.29 -13.87 1.72
CA ALA A 416 -28.42 -12.95 1.82
C ALA A 416 -29.71 -13.48 1.16
N SER A 417 -30.86 -12.97 1.59
CA SER A 417 -32.15 -13.27 0.95
C SER A 417 -32.26 -12.62 -0.43
N LEU A 418 -32.87 -13.31 -1.39
CA LEU A 418 -33.04 -12.85 -2.78
C LEU A 418 -33.91 -11.59 -2.91
N ASP A 419 -34.86 -11.42 -1.98
CA ASP A 419 -35.83 -10.33 -1.99
C ASP A 419 -35.35 -9.07 -1.27
N LEU A 420 -34.21 -9.14 -0.58
CA LEU A 420 -33.65 -7.99 0.11
C LEU A 420 -32.82 -7.14 -0.86
N PRO A 421 -32.79 -5.81 -0.66
CA PRO A 421 -31.84 -4.93 -1.34
C PRO A 421 -30.43 -5.49 -1.26
N LEU A 422 -29.66 -5.35 -2.35
CA LEU A 422 -28.25 -5.69 -2.30
C LEU A 422 -27.54 -4.86 -1.21
N PRO A 423 -26.57 -5.43 -0.48
CA PRO A 423 -25.87 -4.74 0.59
C PRO A 423 -24.83 -3.72 0.08
N SER A 424 -24.49 -3.78 -1.21
CA SER A 424 -23.56 -2.86 -1.87
C SER A 424 -23.96 -2.69 -3.32
N SER A 425 -23.84 -1.48 -3.85
CA SER A 425 -24.29 -1.11 -5.17
C SER A 425 -23.33 -1.46 -6.30
N ILE A 426 -23.72 -1.09 -7.50
CA ILE A 426 -22.84 -0.82 -8.63
C ILE A 426 -22.53 0.68 -8.61
N LEU A 427 -21.26 1.04 -8.61
CA LEU A 427 -20.79 2.41 -8.50
C LEU A 427 -20.15 2.89 -9.79
N GLU A 428 -20.14 4.20 -10.00
CA GLU A 428 -19.29 4.86 -10.99
C GLU A 428 -18.57 6.02 -10.31
N PHE A 429 -17.27 6.16 -10.53
CA PHE A 429 -16.52 7.33 -10.11
C PHE A 429 -15.90 8.02 -11.29
N GLU A 430 -16.07 9.33 -11.35
CA GLU A 430 -15.54 10.13 -12.43
C GLU A 430 -14.97 11.44 -11.92
N PHE A 431 -13.87 11.83 -12.54
CA PHE A 431 -13.28 13.15 -12.40
C PHE A 431 -14.00 14.17 -13.29
N ALA A 432 -14.20 15.38 -12.78
CA ALA A 432 -14.58 16.51 -13.60
C ALA A 432 -13.98 17.81 -13.05
N ILE A 433 -13.76 18.79 -13.92
CA ILE A 433 -13.42 20.17 -13.54
C ILE A 433 -14.67 20.91 -13.08
N ASP A 434 -15.79 20.74 -13.80
CA ASP A 434 -17.13 21.18 -13.42
C ASP A 434 -17.98 19.95 -13.12
N LEU A 435 -18.06 19.60 -11.84
CA LEU A 435 -18.79 18.42 -11.36
C LEU A 435 -20.29 18.56 -11.59
N GLU A 436 -20.84 19.77 -11.50
CA GLU A 436 -22.27 19.98 -11.64
C GLU A 436 -22.74 19.83 -13.09
N ASP A 437 -21.98 20.36 -14.05
CA ASP A 437 -22.24 20.13 -15.48
C ASP A 437 -22.13 18.64 -15.83
N ARG A 438 -21.11 17.97 -15.30
CA ARG A 438 -20.92 16.53 -15.52
C ARG A 438 -22.05 15.70 -14.92
N MET A 439 -22.47 16.00 -13.69
CA MET A 439 -23.57 15.30 -13.03
C MET A 439 -24.89 15.53 -13.76
N GLU A 440 -25.14 16.74 -14.27
CA GLU A 440 -26.33 17.01 -15.09
C GLU A 440 -26.31 16.23 -16.41
N ALA A 441 -25.15 16.14 -17.07
CA ALA A 441 -24.99 15.35 -18.29
C ALA A 441 -25.36 13.88 -18.08
N HIS A 442 -25.00 13.29 -16.93
CA HIS A 442 -25.44 11.96 -16.52
C HIS A 442 -26.96 11.86 -16.35
N ARG A 443 -27.61 12.80 -15.65
CA ARG A 443 -29.09 12.80 -15.48
C ARG A 443 -29.82 12.83 -16.81
N LEU A 444 -29.25 13.52 -17.80
CA LEU A 444 -29.81 13.66 -19.13
C LEU A 444 -29.43 12.52 -20.09
N HIS A 445 -28.59 11.57 -19.65
CA HIS A 445 -28.01 10.51 -20.47
C HIS A 445 -27.30 11.10 -21.72
N GLN A 446 -26.51 12.16 -21.52
CA GLN A 446 -25.77 12.89 -22.55
C GLN A 446 -24.27 12.79 -22.29
N LYS A 447 -23.50 12.33 -23.28
CA LYS A 447 -22.02 12.21 -23.19
C LYS A 447 -21.52 11.49 -21.92
N SER A 448 -22.31 10.55 -21.43
CA SER A 448 -22.11 9.82 -20.18
C SER A 448 -21.88 8.33 -20.49
N ASN A 449 -21.49 7.54 -19.51
CA ASN A 449 -21.26 6.11 -19.64
C ASN A 449 -22.51 5.38 -20.16
N TYR A 450 -22.38 4.72 -21.31
CA TYR A 450 -23.50 4.03 -21.96
C TYR A 450 -23.99 2.80 -21.17
N ILE A 451 -23.14 2.16 -20.36
CA ILE A 451 -23.51 1.01 -19.52
C ILE A 451 -24.37 1.49 -18.35
N LEU A 452 -23.94 2.53 -17.63
CA LEU A 452 -24.74 3.17 -16.57
C LEU A 452 -26.09 3.61 -17.13
N ASN A 453 -26.08 4.34 -18.25
CA ASN A 453 -27.29 4.87 -18.86
C ASN A 453 -28.26 3.78 -19.32
N LEU A 454 -27.75 2.68 -19.90
CA LEU A 454 -28.58 1.54 -20.28
C LEU A 454 -29.17 0.84 -19.04
N PHE A 455 -28.37 0.64 -17.99
CA PHE A 455 -28.83 0.03 -16.74
C PHE A 455 -29.94 0.89 -16.11
N HIS A 456 -29.75 2.21 -16.00
CA HIS A 456 -30.77 3.14 -15.50
C HIS A 456 -32.03 3.14 -16.37
N THR A 457 -31.88 3.08 -17.69
CA THR A 457 -33.00 3.01 -18.64
C THR A 457 -33.81 1.72 -18.45
N CYS A 458 -33.15 0.59 -18.24
CA CYS A 458 -33.81 -0.68 -17.93
C CYS A 458 -34.52 -0.62 -16.57
N CYS A 459 -33.94 0.03 -15.56
CA CYS A 459 -34.59 0.27 -14.27
C CYS A 459 -35.88 1.09 -14.44
N GLU A 460 -35.84 2.19 -15.19
CA GLU A 460 -37.02 3.03 -15.43
C GLU A 460 -38.08 2.30 -16.26
N HIS A 461 -37.68 1.39 -17.16
CA HIS A 461 -38.60 0.55 -17.91
C HIS A 461 -39.34 -0.46 -17.03
N LEU A 462 -38.60 -1.19 -16.19
CA LEU A 462 -39.12 -2.29 -15.38
C LEU A 462 -39.80 -1.81 -14.10
N PHE A 463 -39.29 -0.73 -13.50
CA PHE A 463 -39.70 -0.19 -12.21
C PHE A 463 -39.89 1.34 -12.27
N PRO A 464 -40.84 1.84 -13.07
CA PRO A 464 -40.97 3.27 -13.35
C PRO A 464 -41.00 4.14 -12.08
N GLY A 465 -40.07 5.08 -11.98
CA GLY A 465 -39.96 6.06 -10.89
C GLY A 465 -39.44 5.54 -9.55
N LYS A 466 -39.27 4.22 -9.37
CA LYS A 466 -38.80 3.60 -8.12
C LYS A 466 -37.31 3.89 -7.89
N PHE A 467 -36.49 3.55 -8.89
CA PHE A 467 -35.04 3.74 -8.81
C PHE A 467 -34.65 5.03 -9.54
N CYS A 468 -33.66 5.74 -9.01
CA CYS A 468 -33.09 6.92 -9.66
C CYS A 468 -31.57 6.96 -9.54
N LEU A 469 -30.95 7.81 -10.35
CA LEU A 469 -29.54 8.16 -10.22
C LEU A 469 -29.31 9.01 -8.96
N HIS A 470 -28.55 8.46 -8.02
CA HIS A 470 -27.99 9.18 -6.89
C HIS A 470 -26.56 9.59 -7.23
N GLN A 471 -26.26 10.88 -7.08
CA GLN A 471 -24.96 11.46 -7.45
C GLN A 471 -24.41 12.26 -6.29
N PHE A 472 -23.16 11.99 -5.92
CA PHE A 472 -22.52 12.54 -4.74
C PHE A 472 -21.15 13.12 -5.10
N VAL A 473 -20.86 14.35 -4.68
CA VAL A 473 -19.48 14.84 -4.69
C VAL A 473 -18.75 14.18 -3.53
N VAL A 474 -17.79 13.31 -3.83
CA VAL A 474 -17.07 12.53 -2.82
C VAL A 474 -15.68 13.09 -2.50
N PHE A 475 -15.15 13.93 -3.38
CA PHE A 475 -13.86 14.57 -3.19
C PHE A 475 -13.72 15.85 -4.01
N LEU A 476 -13.04 16.83 -3.42
CA LEU A 476 -12.70 18.07 -4.09
C LEU A 476 -11.18 18.25 -4.05
N CYS A 477 -10.55 18.31 -5.21
CA CYS A 477 -9.11 18.46 -5.32
C CYS A 477 -8.66 19.81 -4.73
N GLN A 478 -7.50 19.78 -4.08
CA GLN A 478 -6.85 20.96 -3.51
C GLN A 478 -5.56 21.34 -4.24
N ASP A 479 -5.03 20.43 -5.04
CA ASP A 479 -3.81 20.63 -5.83
C ASP A 479 -3.89 19.87 -7.17
N PRO A 480 -3.06 20.25 -8.17
CA PRO A 480 -3.07 19.64 -9.49
C PRO A 480 -2.72 18.14 -9.51
N MET A 481 -1.87 17.67 -8.57
CA MET A 481 -1.46 16.27 -8.52
C MET A 481 -2.64 15.38 -8.12
N GLN A 482 -3.52 15.87 -7.23
CA GLN A 482 -4.73 15.13 -6.88
C GLN A 482 -5.67 14.94 -8.06
N ALA A 483 -5.71 15.87 -9.01
CA ALA A 483 -6.61 15.76 -10.15
C ALA A 483 -6.35 14.49 -10.97
N SER A 484 -5.09 14.08 -11.16
CA SER A 484 -4.77 12.84 -11.91
C SER A 484 -5.00 11.57 -11.10
N LEU A 485 -4.73 11.61 -9.78
CA LEU A 485 -4.73 10.43 -8.93
C LEU A 485 -6.09 10.14 -8.28
N ALA A 486 -6.91 11.16 -8.02
CA ALA A 486 -8.12 11.03 -7.21
C ALA A 486 -9.11 10.05 -7.82
N GLU A 487 -9.47 10.21 -9.11
CA GLU A 487 -10.40 9.29 -9.78
C GLU A 487 -9.87 7.86 -9.75
N ALA A 488 -8.58 7.66 -10.03
CA ALA A 488 -8.00 6.33 -10.01
C ALA A 488 -8.11 5.67 -8.62
N VAL A 489 -7.78 6.43 -7.56
CA VAL A 489 -7.88 5.96 -6.18
C VAL A 489 -9.34 5.63 -5.81
N PHE A 490 -10.29 6.50 -6.12
CA PHE A 490 -11.70 6.25 -5.82
C PHE A 490 -12.26 5.04 -6.58
N ARG A 491 -11.86 4.86 -7.83
CA ARG A 491 -12.27 3.69 -8.62
C ARG A 491 -11.70 2.39 -8.09
N LEU A 492 -10.46 2.40 -7.63
CA LEU A 492 -9.86 1.24 -6.94
C LEU A 492 -10.58 0.97 -5.62
N LEU A 493 -10.80 1.98 -4.78
CA LEU A 493 -11.47 1.83 -3.48
C LEU A 493 -12.91 1.33 -3.62
N GLY A 494 -13.66 1.89 -4.58
CA GLY A 494 -15.05 1.52 -4.83
C GLY A 494 -15.25 0.33 -5.75
N GLN A 495 -14.16 -0.23 -6.29
CA GLN A 495 -14.19 -1.33 -7.27
C GLN A 495 -15.02 -1.00 -8.52
N ASP A 496 -14.89 0.24 -9.02
CA ASP A 496 -15.60 0.70 -10.21
C ASP A 496 -14.94 0.18 -11.50
N SER A 497 -15.18 -1.12 -11.73
CA SER A 497 -14.85 -1.81 -12.97
C SER A 497 -15.93 -2.82 -13.30
N ILE A 498 -16.31 -2.87 -14.59
CA ILE A 498 -17.18 -3.91 -15.12
C ILE A 498 -16.61 -5.33 -14.93
N ASP A 499 -15.29 -5.46 -14.75
CA ASP A 499 -14.62 -6.76 -14.57
C ASP A 499 -14.97 -7.40 -13.23
N THR A 500 -15.27 -6.57 -12.24
CA THR A 500 -15.67 -7.02 -10.91
C THR A 500 -17.19 -7.17 -10.79
N GLY A 501 -17.96 -6.63 -11.75
CA GLY A 501 -19.41 -6.48 -11.64
C GLY A 501 -19.86 -5.48 -10.57
N ALA A 502 -18.92 -4.73 -9.96
CA ALA A 502 -19.20 -3.71 -8.96
C ALA A 502 -19.15 -2.28 -9.51
N GLY A 503 -18.78 -2.11 -10.79
CA GLY A 503 -18.73 -0.82 -11.43
C GLY A 503 -19.34 -0.75 -12.82
N PHE A 504 -19.59 0.47 -13.27
CA PHE A 504 -20.00 0.77 -14.65
C PHE A 504 -18.82 1.12 -15.55
N CYS A 505 -17.65 1.44 -14.99
CA CYS A 505 -16.53 1.86 -15.80
C CYS A 505 -15.84 0.68 -16.50
N HIS A 506 -15.65 0.83 -17.80
CA HIS A 506 -14.97 -0.12 -18.69
C HIS A 506 -13.57 0.38 -19.11
N TRP A 507 -13.11 1.46 -18.49
CA TRP A 507 -11.83 2.10 -18.73
C TRP A 507 -10.83 1.75 -17.63
N PRO A 508 -9.52 1.71 -17.90
CA PRO A 508 -8.52 1.65 -16.83
C PRO A 508 -8.61 2.92 -15.94
N PRO A 509 -8.34 2.81 -14.63
CA PRO A 509 -8.27 3.97 -13.73
C PRO A 509 -7.17 4.96 -14.14
N GLY A 510 -7.40 6.26 -13.98
CA GLY A 510 -6.35 7.30 -14.08
C GLY A 510 -6.09 7.87 -15.47
N LEU A 511 -6.81 7.46 -16.51
CA LEU A 511 -6.60 8.02 -17.86
C LEU A 511 -7.42 9.29 -18.15
N ASN A 512 -8.36 9.63 -17.27
CA ASN A 512 -9.41 10.63 -17.53
C ASN A 512 -8.97 12.08 -17.37
N VAL A 513 -7.69 12.32 -17.08
CA VAL A 513 -7.19 13.64 -16.64
C VAL A 513 -5.98 14.03 -17.48
N LEU A 514 -6.13 15.04 -18.34
CA LEU A 514 -5.04 15.57 -19.16
C LEU A 514 -4.37 16.80 -18.51
N PRO A 515 -3.03 16.92 -18.53
CA PRO A 515 -2.29 18.01 -17.89
C PRO A 515 -2.71 19.40 -18.35
N ASP A 516 -3.07 19.53 -19.63
CA ASP A 516 -3.40 20.81 -20.25
C ASP A 516 -4.72 21.39 -19.73
N SER A 517 -5.60 20.55 -19.18
CA SER A 517 -6.90 20.97 -18.63
C SER A 517 -6.82 21.61 -17.23
N ILE A 518 -5.68 21.47 -16.52
CA ILE A 518 -5.58 21.68 -15.06
C ILE A 518 -4.87 23.01 -14.71
N LYS A 519 -4.17 23.67 -15.65
CA LYS A 519 -3.05 24.56 -15.28
C LYS A 519 -3.24 26.08 -15.35
N SER A 520 -4.19 26.64 -16.08
CA SER A 520 -4.17 28.11 -16.34
C SER A 520 -5.30 28.94 -15.74
N SER A 521 -6.39 28.34 -15.26
CA SER A 521 -7.60 29.06 -14.80
C SER A 521 -8.08 28.74 -13.39
N ILE A 522 -7.34 27.91 -12.63
CA ILE A 522 -7.80 27.34 -11.36
C ILE A 522 -7.05 27.96 -10.17
N ASP A 523 -7.78 28.44 -9.17
CA ASP A 523 -7.22 29.01 -7.92
C ASP A 523 -6.89 27.89 -6.90
N TRP A 524 -5.81 27.16 -7.17
CA TRP A 524 -5.29 26.13 -6.27
C TRP A 524 -4.98 26.63 -4.85
N PRO A 525 -4.39 27.83 -4.64
CA PRO A 525 -4.19 28.38 -3.30
C PRO A 525 -5.47 28.51 -2.48
N GLU A 526 -6.57 28.97 -3.09
CA GLU A 526 -7.86 29.04 -2.41
C GLU A 526 -8.38 27.63 -2.03
N PHE A 527 -8.31 26.68 -2.95
CA PHE A 527 -8.79 25.31 -2.71
C PHE A 527 -7.97 24.58 -1.64
N SER A 528 -6.66 24.80 -1.61
CA SER A 528 -5.78 24.31 -0.55
C SER A 528 -6.12 24.91 0.80
N ASN A 529 -6.32 26.23 0.87
CA ASN A 529 -6.72 26.91 2.10
C ASN A 529 -8.08 26.43 2.62
N TRP A 530 -9.04 26.20 1.72
CA TRP A 530 -10.33 25.62 2.07
C TRP A 530 -10.15 24.21 2.63
N SER A 531 -9.34 23.38 1.96
CA SER A 531 -9.17 21.97 2.33
C SER A 531 -8.51 21.82 3.69
N LEU A 532 -7.50 22.63 4.00
CA LEU A 532 -6.88 22.69 5.33
C LEU A 532 -7.89 23.06 6.43
N LYS A 533 -8.92 23.86 6.10
CA LYS A 533 -9.96 24.30 7.03
C LYS A 533 -11.15 23.36 7.09
N ASN A 534 -11.50 22.62 6.04
CA ASN A 534 -12.80 21.93 5.95
C ASN A 534 -12.68 20.42 5.76
N THR A 535 -11.47 19.87 5.86
CA THR A 535 -11.20 18.43 5.75
C THR A 535 -10.41 17.93 6.97
N PRO A 536 -10.32 16.61 7.19
CA PRO A 536 -9.49 16.05 8.27
C PRO A 536 -7.98 16.04 7.97
N PHE A 537 -7.53 16.62 6.85
CA PHE A 537 -6.15 16.56 6.35
C PHE A 537 -5.07 16.67 7.43
N LEU A 538 -5.09 17.76 8.22
CA LEU A 538 -4.06 17.99 9.25
C LEU A 538 -4.09 16.96 10.39
N LYS A 539 -5.28 16.48 10.76
CA LYS A 539 -5.43 15.48 11.82
C LYS A 539 -5.06 14.09 11.34
N ASN A 540 -5.52 13.68 10.16
CA ASN A 540 -5.13 12.41 9.56
C ASN A 540 -3.61 12.34 9.35
N ARG A 541 -3.00 13.41 8.82
CA ARG A 541 -1.55 13.50 8.66
C ARG A 541 -0.79 13.39 9.99
N LYS A 542 -1.33 13.99 11.06
CA LYS A 542 -0.76 13.87 12.41
C LYS A 542 -0.82 12.42 12.91
N VAL A 543 -2.00 11.79 12.83
CA VAL A 543 -2.22 10.39 13.23
C VAL A 543 -1.29 9.47 12.45
N PHE A 544 -1.18 9.64 11.13
CA PHE A 544 -0.26 8.90 10.28
C PHE A 544 1.19 9.03 10.75
N LYS A 545 1.67 10.27 10.98
CA LYS A 545 3.04 10.53 11.44
C LYS A 545 3.32 9.87 12.79
N GLU A 546 2.37 9.89 13.71
CA GLU A 546 2.50 9.24 15.02
C GLU A 546 2.62 7.73 14.89
N HIS A 547 1.78 7.08 14.06
CA HIS A 547 1.86 5.64 13.82
C HIS A 547 3.14 5.23 13.07
N MET A 548 3.57 6.00 12.07
CA MET A 548 4.83 5.76 11.37
C MET A 548 6.04 5.88 12.30
N ASN A 549 6.04 6.86 13.20
CA ASN A 549 7.09 6.97 14.21
C ASN A 549 7.11 5.77 15.16
N LEU A 550 5.94 5.30 15.61
CA LEU A 550 5.84 4.12 16.46
C LEU A 550 6.33 2.86 15.72
N ALA A 551 5.89 2.65 14.49
CA ALA A 551 6.33 1.52 13.66
C ALA A 551 7.85 1.55 13.45
N ARG A 552 8.43 2.73 13.20
CA ARG A 552 9.88 2.92 13.10
C ARG A 552 10.59 2.57 14.41
N MET A 553 10.07 2.99 15.55
CA MET A 553 10.65 2.65 16.86
C MET A 553 10.62 1.14 17.13
N VAL A 554 9.52 0.45 16.78
CA VAL A 554 9.40 -1.01 16.90
C VAL A 554 10.41 -1.70 16.00
N ALA A 555 10.46 -1.32 14.71
CA ALA A 555 11.41 -1.89 13.76
C ALA A 555 12.88 -1.68 14.19
N GLN A 556 13.22 -0.50 14.71
CA GLN A 556 14.56 -0.24 15.25
C GLN A 556 14.87 -1.09 16.48
N ALA A 557 13.90 -1.32 17.37
CA ALA A 557 14.07 -2.18 18.52
C ALA A 557 14.26 -3.65 18.10
N GLU A 558 13.50 -4.14 17.12
CA GLU A 558 13.67 -5.47 16.54
C GLU A 558 15.02 -5.63 15.85
N CYS A 559 15.45 -4.66 15.04
CA CYS A 559 16.78 -4.67 14.43
C CYS A 559 17.89 -4.79 15.48
N ARG A 560 17.82 -4.00 16.56
CA ARG A 560 18.79 -4.10 17.66
C ARG A 560 18.77 -5.47 18.34
N TYR A 561 17.58 -6.02 18.58
CA TYR A 561 17.43 -7.36 19.15
C TYR A 561 18.10 -8.42 18.25
N TYR A 562 17.92 -8.36 16.94
CA TYR A 562 18.55 -9.30 16.01
C TYR A 562 20.07 -9.09 15.89
N GLU A 563 20.56 -7.84 15.98
CA GLU A 563 21.98 -7.54 16.03
C GLU A 563 22.63 -8.08 17.30
N ASP A 564 21.98 -7.95 18.44
CA ASP A 564 22.41 -8.52 19.72
C ASP A 564 22.45 -10.05 19.65
N LEU A 565 21.38 -10.68 19.13
CA LEU A 565 21.33 -12.12 18.94
C LEU A 565 22.41 -12.63 17.99
N ALA A 566 22.67 -11.92 16.89
CA ALA A 566 23.73 -12.26 15.94
C ALA A 566 25.11 -12.20 16.59
N ARG A 567 25.36 -11.16 17.41
CA ARG A 567 26.59 -11.00 18.17
C ARG A 567 26.77 -12.10 19.23
N ASP A 568 25.72 -12.47 19.95
CA ASP A 568 25.75 -13.59 20.90
C ASP A 568 26.06 -14.93 20.21
N ILE A 569 25.50 -15.15 19.01
CA ILE A 569 25.80 -16.34 18.19
C ILE A 569 27.27 -16.33 17.76
N GLU A 570 27.79 -15.18 17.31
CA GLU A 570 29.17 -15.03 16.90
C GLU A 570 30.13 -15.27 18.08
N GLU A 571 29.86 -14.68 19.25
CA GLU A 571 30.64 -14.89 20.48
C GLU A 571 30.66 -16.36 20.88
N LYS A 572 29.50 -17.04 20.91
CA LYS A 572 29.43 -18.48 21.18
C LYS A 572 30.15 -19.32 20.14
N SER A 573 30.16 -18.88 18.87
CA SER A 573 30.88 -19.57 17.81
C SER A 573 32.40 -19.43 17.97
N GLU A 574 32.88 -18.26 18.41
CA GLU A 574 34.29 -18.03 18.71
C GLU A 574 34.73 -18.76 19.98
N GLU A 575 33.91 -18.78 21.04
CA GLU A 575 34.13 -19.61 22.22
C GLU A 575 34.28 -21.10 21.84
N ALA A 576 33.42 -21.60 20.94
CA ALA A 576 33.53 -22.96 20.42
C ALA A 576 34.78 -23.20 19.55
N ARG A 577 35.32 -22.15 18.92
CA ARG A 577 36.58 -22.20 18.16
C ARG A 577 37.83 -22.05 19.03
N THR A 578 37.72 -21.63 20.28
CA THR A 578 38.89 -21.46 21.14
C THR A 578 39.69 -22.76 21.24
N SER A 579 41.02 -22.61 21.29
CA SER A 579 41.99 -23.72 21.38
C SER A 579 41.55 -24.76 22.39
N ARG A 580 41.03 -24.36 23.56
CA ARG A 580 40.60 -25.31 24.59
C ARG A 580 39.50 -26.28 24.15
N VAL A 581 38.55 -25.86 23.31
CA VAL A 581 37.49 -26.74 22.78
C VAL A 581 38.05 -27.58 21.65
N GLN A 582 38.86 -27.00 20.77
CA GLN A 582 39.53 -27.73 19.68
C GLN A 582 40.53 -28.77 20.20
N ASP A 583 41.30 -28.45 21.23
CA ASP A 583 42.27 -29.32 21.90
C ASP A 583 41.56 -30.47 22.61
N LYS A 584 40.40 -30.20 23.25
CA LYS A 584 39.55 -31.26 23.81
C LYS A 584 38.98 -32.15 22.72
N LEU A 585 38.53 -31.58 21.61
CA LEU A 585 38.01 -32.35 20.48
C LEU A 585 39.11 -33.19 19.83
N ALA A 586 40.31 -32.64 19.69
CA ALA A 586 41.50 -33.32 19.20
C ALA A 586 41.92 -34.45 20.14
N ALA A 587 41.96 -34.20 21.45
CA ALA A 587 42.28 -35.21 22.47
C ALA A 587 41.23 -36.33 22.51
N VAL A 588 39.94 -36.02 22.31
CA VAL A 588 38.88 -37.04 22.19
C VAL A 588 39.07 -37.88 20.92
N LYS A 589 39.44 -37.26 19.79
CA LYS A 589 39.74 -37.99 18.55
C LYS A 589 40.98 -38.87 18.68
N GLU A 590 42.05 -38.35 19.26
CA GLU A 590 43.29 -39.11 19.50
C GLU A 590 43.05 -40.28 20.47
N PHE A 591 42.21 -40.06 21.49
CA PHE A 591 41.78 -41.12 22.39
C PHE A 591 40.93 -42.18 21.69
N ASP A 592 40.02 -41.78 20.80
CA ASP A 592 39.16 -42.69 20.01
C ASP A 592 40.00 -43.52 19.01
N GLU A 593 40.98 -42.90 18.35
CA GLU A 593 41.91 -43.57 17.44
C GLU A 593 42.85 -44.56 18.19
N GLY A 594 43.39 -44.16 19.35
CA GLY A 594 44.23 -45.05 20.17
C GLY A 594 43.48 -46.15 20.91
N MET A 595 42.16 -46.02 21.03
CA MET A 595 41.29 -46.99 21.67
C MET A 595 41.19 -48.29 20.85
N ASP A 596 41.17 -48.19 19.52
CA ASP A 596 41.15 -49.35 18.63
C ASP A 596 42.43 -50.19 18.76
N ASP A 597 43.60 -49.54 18.79
CA ASP A 597 44.90 -50.20 18.99
C ASP A 597 44.99 -50.90 20.37
N LEU A 598 44.46 -50.24 21.42
CA LEU A 598 44.43 -50.82 22.77
C LEU A 598 43.53 -52.04 22.82
N VAL A 599 42.36 -51.96 22.16
CA VAL A 599 41.43 -53.08 22.04
C VAL A 599 42.08 -54.24 21.28
N GLU A 600 42.72 -53.98 20.15
CA GLU A 600 43.39 -55.03 19.36
C GLU A 600 44.55 -55.68 20.13
N SER A 601 45.36 -54.90 20.82
CA SER A 601 46.47 -55.39 21.67
C SER A 601 45.96 -56.29 22.79
N LEU A 602 44.86 -55.90 23.44
CA LEU A 602 44.30 -56.65 24.54
C LEU A 602 43.61 -57.93 24.07
N GLU A 603 42.93 -57.90 22.91
CA GLU A 603 42.40 -59.09 22.26
C GLU A 603 43.50 -60.08 21.85
N ALA A 604 44.64 -59.58 21.34
CA ALA A 604 45.80 -60.40 21.03
C ALA A 604 46.42 -61.03 22.30
N GLY A 605 46.54 -60.26 23.39
CA GLY A 605 47.03 -60.75 24.67
C GLY A 605 46.14 -61.83 25.28
N ILE A 606 44.82 -61.64 25.24
CA ILE A 606 43.85 -62.67 25.66
C ILE A 606 44.01 -63.93 24.81
N ARG A 607 44.15 -63.79 23.49
CA ARG A 607 44.33 -64.93 22.58
C ARG A 607 45.60 -65.73 22.92
N ALA A 608 46.73 -65.06 23.14
CA ALA A 608 47.98 -65.70 23.52
C ALA A 608 47.88 -66.44 24.86
N MET A 609 47.23 -65.85 25.87
CA MET A 609 47.00 -66.52 27.15
C MET A 609 46.12 -67.77 27.03
N LEU A 610 45.09 -67.72 26.18
CA LEU A 610 44.23 -68.87 25.90
C LEU A 610 44.99 -69.99 25.18
N GLU A 611 45.82 -69.64 24.19
CA GLU A 611 46.68 -70.59 23.47
C GLU A 611 47.71 -71.25 24.41
N GLU A 612 48.36 -70.49 25.27
CA GLU A 612 49.31 -71.03 26.26
C GLU A 612 48.62 -71.96 27.27
N ARG A 613 47.41 -71.59 27.72
CA ARG A 613 46.59 -72.46 28.59
C ARG A 613 46.25 -73.77 27.90
N GLN A 614 45.85 -73.72 26.63
CA GLN A 614 45.50 -74.90 25.84
C GLN A 614 46.72 -75.79 25.59
N ALA A 615 47.90 -75.19 25.38
CA ALA A 615 49.17 -75.91 25.26
C ALA A 615 49.63 -76.58 26.57
N ARG A 616 49.24 -76.05 27.74
CA ARG A 616 49.51 -76.68 29.05
C ARG A 616 48.52 -77.78 29.43
N GLN A 617 47.34 -77.81 28.79
CA GLN A 617 46.32 -78.84 29.03
C GLN A 617 46.45 -80.06 28.11
N ASN A 618 47.11 -79.89 26.97
CA ASN A 618 47.54 -80.97 26.07
C ASN A 618 48.91 -81.51 26.49
#